data_AF-A0A2P7SDL9-F1
#
_entry.id   AF-A0A2P7SDL9-F1
#
_cell.length_a   1.000
_cell.length_b   1.000
_cell.length_c   1.000
_cell.angle_alpha   90.00
_cell.angle_beta   90.00
_cell.angle_gamma   90.00
#
_symmetry.space_group_name_H-M   'P 1'
#
loop_
_entity.id
_entity.type
_entity.pdbx_description
1 polymer ?
#
loop_
_entity_poly.entity_id
_entity_poly.type
_entity_poly.pdbx_seq_one_letter_code
_entity_poly.pdbx_strand_id
1 'polypeptide(L)'
;MKNVTISMDDELARRTRVAAARAGKSVSKYLAEAAREKMNAEETAELRNPQLEALERLWASPKWNVTENGRMPTAEERNARR
;
A
#
# COMPACT_ATOMS: atom_id res chain seq x y z
N MET A 1 0.40 -22.87 18.64
CA MET A 1 0.02 -23.09 17.22
C MET A 1 -1.47 -23.38 17.15
N LYS A 2 -2.17 -22.91 16.11
CA LYS A 2 -3.59 -23.22 15.88
C LYS A 2 -3.70 -24.04 14.59
N ASN A 3 -4.56 -25.06 14.60
CA ASN A 3 -4.80 -25.91 13.43
C ASN A 3 -5.99 -25.36 12.65
N VAL A 4 -5.89 -25.35 11.32
CA VAL A 4 -6.94 -24.91 10.41
C VAL A 4 -7.16 -25.99 9.37
N THR A 5 -8.42 -26.37 9.16
CA THR A 5 -8.84 -27.25 8.07
C THR A 5 -9.31 -26.38 6.91
N ILE A 6 -8.81 -26.67 5.71
CA ILE A 6 -9.09 -25.88 4.51
C ILE A 6 -9.71 -26.82 3.47
N SER A 7 -10.89 -26.46 2.97
CA SER A 7 -11.49 -27.12 1.81
C SER A 7 -10.94 -26.50 0.53
N MET A 8 -10.52 -27.34 -0.41
CA MET A 8 -9.96 -26.92 -1.70
C MET A 8 -10.62 -27.75 -2.80
N ASP A 9 -10.80 -27.18 -3.98
CA ASP A 9 -11.09 -27.99 -5.16
C ASP A 9 -9.88 -28.85 -5.54
N ASP A 10 -10.12 -29.93 -6.28
CA ASP A 10 -9.10 -30.92 -6.63
C ASP A 10 -7.94 -30.31 -7.44
N GLU A 11 -8.25 -29.35 -8.31
CA GLU A 11 -7.25 -28.71 -9.16
C GLU A 11 -6.33 -27.81 -8.33
N LEU A 12 -6.89 -27.00 -7.44
CA LEU A 12 -6.14 -26.17 -6.51
C LEU A 12 -5.29 -27.03 -5.56
N ALA A 13 -5.84 -28.13 -5.04
CA ALA A 13 -5.10 -29.07 -4.20
C ALA A 13 -3.90 -29.66 -4.95
N ARG A 14 -4.09 -30.06 -6.21
CA ARG A 14 -3.00 -30.56 -7.07
C ARG A 14 -1.93 -29.51 -7.30
N ARG A 15 -2.30 -28.30 -7.72
CA ARG A 15 -1.35 -27.21 -7.97
C ARG A 15 -0.57 -26.83 -6.71
N THR A 16 -1.25 -26.76 -5.58
CA THR A 16 -0.63 -26.43 -4.30
C THR A 16 0.42 -27.46 -3.89
N ARG A 17 0.15 -28.77 -4.08
CA ARG A 17 1.14 -29.82 -3.83
C ARG A 17 2.38 -29.67 -4.72
N VAL A 18 2.19 -29.42 -6.00
CA VAL A 18 3.30 -29.23 -6.95
C VAL A 18 4.13 -28.00 -6.57
N ALA A 19 3.48 -26.89 -6.24
CA ALA A 19 4.17 -25.67 -5.81
C ALA A 19 4.96 -25.88 -4.51
N ALA A 20 4.36 -26.53 -3.51
CA ALA A 20 5.01 -26.86 -2.25
C ALA A 20 6.23 -27.79 -2.46
N ALA A 21 6.08 -28.82 -3.30
CA ALA A 21 7.18 -29.72 -3.66
C ALA A 21 8.31 -28.99 -4.39
N ARG A 22 7.98 -28.08 -5.32
CA ARG A 22 8.97 -27.24 -6.01
C ARG A 22 9.74 -26.35 -5.05
N ALA A 23 9.10 -25.88 -3.98
CA ALA A 23 9.73 -25.11 -2.92
C ALA A 23 10.45 -25.98 -1.86
N GLY A 24 10.38 -27.31 -1.95
CA GLY A 24 10.97 -28.24 -0.98
C GLY A 24 10.29 -28.23 0.39
N LYS A 25 9.00 -27.86 0.46
CA LYS A 25 8.25 -27.66 1.72
C LYS A 25 7.04 -28.59 1.77
N SER A 26 6.56 -28.86 2.99
CA SER A 26 5.23 -29.47 3.15
C SER A 26 4.14 -28.50 2.72
N VAL A 27 2.99 -29.03 2.31
CA VAL A 27 1.82 -28.22 1.88
C VAL A 27 1.38 -27.25 2.96
N SER A 28 1.30 -27.71 4.21
CA SER A 28 0.91 -26.87 5.35
C SER A 28 1.90 -25.74 5.62
N LYS A 29 3.21 -26.01 5.55
CA LYS A 29 4.25 -24.99 5.72
C LYS A 29 4.24 -23.98 4.58
N TYR A 30 4.11 -24.46 3.34
CA TYR A 30 4.01 -23.61 2.15
C TYR A 30 2.81 -22.65 2.24
N LEU A 31 1.63 -23.15 2.61
CA LEU A 31 0.43 -22.32 2.79
C LEU A 31 0.59 -21.32 3.93
N ALA A 32 1.15 -21.72 5.06
CA ALA A 32 1.37 -20.83 6.20
C ALA A 32 2.33 -19.68 5.87
N GLU A 33 3.39 -19.96 5.10
CA GLU A 33 4.34 -18.94 4.64
C GLU A 33 3.71 -18.01 3.61
N ALA A 34 3.00 -18.55 2.61
CA ALA A 34 2.29 -17.75 1.62
C ALA A 34 1.24 -16.83 2.26
N ALA A 35 0.50 -17.33 3.26
CA ALA A 35 -0.46 -16.52 4.01
C ALA A 35 0.24 -15.38 4.77
N ARG A 36 1.39 -15.65 5.38
CA ARG A 36 2.17 -14.62 6.08
C ARG A 36 2.73 -13.57 5.12
N GLU A 37 3.28 -13.98 3.98
CA GLU A 37 3.78 -13.06 2.96
C GLU A 37 2.67 -12.16 2.43
N LYS A 38 1.47 -12.72 2.19
CA LYS A 38 0.31 -11.95 1.75
C LYS A 38 -0.13 -10.93 2.80
N MET A 39 -0.24 -11.35 4.07
CA MET A 39 -0.60 -10.43 5.18
C MET A 39 0.44 -9.31 5.34
N ASN A 40 1.72 -9.64 5.26
CA ASN A 40 2.77 -8.63 5.33
C ASN A 40 2.66 -7.66 4.13
N ALA A 41 2.42 -8.15 2.92
CA ALA A 41 2.27 -7.30 1.74
C ALA A 41 1.06 -6.34 1.87
N GLU A 42 -0.07 -6.83 2.41
CA GLU A 42 -1.26 -6.03 2.69
C GLU A 42 -1.01 -5.01 3.80
N GLU A 43 -0.42 -5.42 4.92
CA GLU A 43 -0.06 -4.51 6.03
C GLU A 43 0.91 -3.42 5.57
N THR A 44 1.89 -3.78 4.74
CA THR A 44 2.82 -2.78 4.20
C THR A 44 2.21 -1.92 3.10
N ALA A 45 1.09 -2.31 2.50
CA ALA A 45 0.31 -1.46 1.59
C ALA A 45 -0.60 -0.49 2.38
N GLU A 46 -1.18 -0.95 3.49
CA GLU A 46 -2.00 -0.12 4.39
C GLU A 46 -1.16 0.91 5.15
N LEU A 47 0.03 0.54 5.65
CA LEU A 47 0.95 1.43 6.35
C LEU A 47 1.66 2.43 5.44
N ARG A 48 1.66 2.21 4.12
CA ARG A 48 2.43 3.00 3.16
C ARG A 48 1.55 3.45 2.00
N ASN A 49 0.57 4.28 2.29
CA ASN A 49 0.16 5.28 1.31
C ASN A 49 0.82 6.64 1.62
N PRO A 50 2.15 6.77 1.42
CA PRO A 50 2.87 8.02 1.67
C PRO A 50 2.36 9.15 0.77
N GLN A 51 1.65 8.82 -0.31
CA GLN A 51 1.01 9.80 -1.19
C GLN A 51 -0.19 10.43 -0.47
N LEU A 52 -1.03 9.62 0.19
CA LEU A 52 -2.12 10.14 1.04
C LEU A 52 -1.58 10.95 2.22
N GLU A 53 -0.55 10.46 2.91
CA GLU A 53 0.06 11.21 4.03
C GLU A 53 0.64 12.57 3.57
N ALA A 54 1.28 12.61 2.40
CA ALA A 54 1.77 13.85 1.81
C ALA A 54 0.63 14.81 1.42
N LEU A 55 -0.47 14.29 0.87
CA LEU A 55 -1.68 15.05 0.55
C LEU A 55 -2.33 15.63 1.80
N GLU A 56 -2.45 14.84 2.87
CA GLU A 56 -2.97 15.31 4.16
C GLU A 56 -2.10 16.41 4.76
N ARG A 57 -0.77 16.28 4.71
CA ARG A 57 0.14 17.35 5.16
C ARG A 57 -0.01 18.63 4.33
N LEU A 58 -0.19 18.52 3.02
CA LEU A 58 -0.43 19.67 2.14
C LEU A 58 -1.77 20.35 2.44
N TRP A 59 -2.84 19.58 2.69
CA TRP A 59 -4.15 20.13 3.02
C TRP A 59 -4.24 20.71 4.43
N ALA A 60 -3.51 20.14 5.39
CA ALA A 60 -3.40 20.66 6.74
C ALA A 60 -2.49 21.90 6.83
N SER A 61 -1.69 22.17 5.80
CA SER A 61 -0.83 23.35 5.76
C SER A 61 -1.65 24.64 5.60
N PRO A 62 -1.19 25.76 6.18
CA PRO A 62 -1.84 27.06 5.99
C PRO A 62 -2.02 27.37 4.50
N LYS A 63 -3.24 27.73 4.11
CA LYS A 63 -3.51 28.13 2.73
C LYS A 63 -2.62 29.31 2.37
N TRP A 64 -1.81 29.15 1.33
CA TRP A 64 -0.94 30.23 0.87
C TRP A 64 -1.81 31.38 0.36
N ASN A 65 -1.80 32.50 1.09
CA ASN A 65 -2.48 33.72 0.69
C ASN A 65 -1.68 34.41 -0.43
N VAL A 66 -1.79 33.87 -1.65
CA VAL A 66 -1.13 34.39 -2.86
C VAL A 66 -1.99 35.39 -3.62
N THR A 67 -3.25 35.56 -3.24
CA THR A 67 -4.17 36.47 -3.90
C THR A 67 -4.06 37.86 -3.30
N GLU A 68 -4.07 38.88 -4.17
CA GLU A 68 -4.10 40.28 -3.79
C GLU A 68 -5.33 40.89 -4.47
N ASN A 69 -6.23 41.50 -3.68
CA ASN A 69 -7.51 42.02 -4.19
C ASN A 69 -8.37 41.00 -4.96
N GLY A 70 -8.35 39.73 -4.54
CA GLY A 70 -9.15 38.67 -5.17
C GLY A 70 -8.64 38.21 -6.54
N ARG A 71 -7.51 38.74 -7.02
CA ARG A 71 -6.85 38.29 -8.25
C ARG A 71 -5.45 37.74 -7.96
N MET A 72 -4.97 36.88 -8.86
CA MET A 72 -3.57 36.45 -8.83
C MET A 72 -2.69 37.62 -9.29
N PRO A 73 -1.65 38.03 -8.52
CA PRO A 73 -0.75 39.09 -8.93
C PRO A 73 -0.05 38.75 -10.25
N THR A 74 0.16 39.77 -11.07
CA THR A 74 0.96 39.67 -12.30
C THR A 74 2.43 39.40 -11.98
N ALA A 75 3.18 38.94 -12.98
CA ALA A 75 4.61 38.65 -12.80
C ALA A 75 5.40 39.88 -12.36
N GLU A 76 5.04 41.07 -12.85
CA GLU A 76 5.65 42.35 -12.47
C GLU A 76 5.35 42.72 -11.01
N GLU A 77 4.08 42.64 -10.59
CA GLU A 77 3.65 42.91 -9.20
C GLU A 77 4.33 41.96 -8.20
N ARG A 78 4.55 40.68 -8.57
CA ARG A 78 5.27 39.71 -7.73
C ARG A 78 6.77 40.00 -7.63
N ASN A 79 7.40 40.40 -8.73
CA ASN A 79 8.84 40.64 -8.76
C ASN A 79 9.22 41.95 -8.05
N ALA A 80 8.30 42.92 -7.96
CA ALA A 80 8.48 44.17 -7.23
C ALA A 80 8.43 44.01 -5.69
N ARG A 81 8.05 42.83 -5.15
CA ARG A 81 7.98 42.55 -3.70
C ARG A 81 9.31 42.09 -3.06
N ARG A 82 10.41 42.03 -3.81
CA ARG A 82 11.72 41.63 -3.28
C ARG A 82 12.52 42.80 -2.72
#